data_AF-A0A2E6YHN0-F1
#
_entry.id   AF-A0A2E6YHN0-F1
#
_cell.length_a   1.000
_cell.length_b   1.000
_cell.length_c   1.000
_cell.angle_alpha   90.00
_cell.angle_beta   90.00
_cell.angle_gamma   90.00
#
_symmetry.space_group_name_H-M   'P 1'
#
loop_
_entity.id
_entity.type
_entity.pdbx_description
1 polymer ?
#
loop_
_entity_poly.entity_id
_entity_poly.type
_entity_poly.pdbx_seq_one_letter_code
_entity_poly.pdbx_strand_id
1 'polypeptide(L)'
;MTRITRHETLFGKLTELKDASHLIKERKVQSDINIFKVTKVIAEDSIFLGFGKPNVFLGYSEDGLIKKFDAKSLKRQKSKVIDTKGWAQSGLIIEIKNPSKEMKRRIRASAESFVGSSHLTCVNANARVLNRAGFTSNGKDLSGYYFPMSLAKQIVRHGLQFENKSVNFDIVKTVPNYLESFGLSVIKAQWLTFYRHSIRFYKSKQKTNKFLDILNKFKHKMTDSFLKNKKQKPLEEKVVLFPEGSNYRKNIEVSITTPSKIGLGLRMICGPHAFYEMKHSNEEIERMLPNKLKEYEKKKSGLFTYLKKNVLFSKPVVNFIRKHLATTKEVISDSSEKDLFNMIRTDTENIKNKYNLVITSESIYVIKIGIKYKIIDWILSKHVLLSGYSQDVRFAGEFWKDKDGIIFFNNNSGTYAPNKDTIPYAQAILEQAFPNTKIKSKSFD
;
A
#
# COMPACT_ATOMS: atom_id res chain seq x y z
N MET A 1 21.13 -4.13 -7.04
CA MET A 1 19.77 -4.41 -6.50
C MET A 1 18.81 -3.43 -7.13
N THR A 2 17.97 -3.85 -8.07
CA THR A 2 17.06 -2.91 -8.75
C THR A 2 15.73 -2.88 -8.03
N ARG A 3 15.52 -1.86 -7.20
CA ARG A 3 14.22 -1.58 -6.57
C ARG A 3 13.36 -0.77 -7.54
N ILE A 4 12.05 -0.94 -7.48
CA ILE A 4 11.13 -0.22 -8.37
C ILE A 4 10.58 1.00 -7.63
N THR A 5 10.69 2.18 -8.22
CA THR A 5 9.97 3.36 -7.71
C THR A 5 8.47 3.19 -7.94
N ARG A 6 7.68 3.36 -6.90
CA ARG A 6 6.21 3.38 -6.96
C ARG A 6 5.65 4.53 -6.13
N HIS A 7 4.44 4.94 -6.47
CA HIS A 7 3.69 5.93 -5.70
C HIS A 7 2.47 5.25 -5.07
N GLU A 8 2.42 5.22 -3.74
CA GLU A 8 1.27 4.69 -2.98
C GLU A 8 0.78 5.76 -1.99
N THR A 9 -0.52 5.76 -1.69
CA THR A 9 -1.03 6.57 -0.58
C THR A 9 -0.64 5.89 0.74
N LEU A 10 0.12 6.59 1.59
CA LEU A 10 0.47 6.13 2.93
C LEU A 10 -0.01 7.16 3.95
N PHE A 11 -0.88 6.74 4.87
CA PHE A 11 -1.49 7.62 5.88
C PHE A 11 -2.17 8.87 5.27
N GLY A 12 -2.80 8.72 4.10
CA GLY A 12 -3.49 9.81 3.40
C GLY A 12 -2.58 10.84 2.73
N LYS A 13 -1.29 10.53 2.54
CA LYS A 13 -0.33 11.34 1.78
C LYS A 13 0.18 10.52 0.60
N LEU A 14 0.36 11.11 -0.59
CA LEU A 14 1.08 10.42 -1.66
C LEU A 14 2.54 10.26 -1.27
N THR A 15 3.07 9.05 -1.42
CA THR A 15 4.42 8.73 -0.97
C THR A 15 5.13 7.92 -2.04
N GLU A 16 6.26 8.45 -2.51
CA GLU A 16 7.22 7.67 -3.29
C GLU A 16 7.84 6.60 -2.38
N LEU A 17 7.89 5.37 -2.89
CA LEU A 17 8.50 4.24 -2.23
C LEU A 17 9.36 3.43 -3.20
N LYS A 18 10.32 2.69 -2.65
CA LYS A 18 11.12 1.69 -3.35
C LYS A 18 10.53 0.30 -3.06
N ASP A 19 9.85 -0.26 -4.04
CA ASP A 19 9.26 -1.61 -3.95
C ASP A 19 10.33 -2.67 -4.21
N ALA A 20 10.60 -3.46 -3.17
CA ALA A 20 11.52 -4.59 -3.17
C ALA A 20 10.79 -5.91 -2.87
N SER A 21 9.46 -5.91 -2.87
CA SER A 21 8.65 -7.11 -2.55
C SER A 21 8.86 -8.29 -3.51
N HIS A 22 9.35 -8.02 -4.73
CA HIS A 22 9.70 -9.03 -5.73
C HIS A 22 11.13 -9.57 -5.58
N LEU A 23 12.01 -8.89 -4.84
CA LEU A 23 13.40 -9.31 -4.60
C LEU A 23 13.52 -10.33 -3.46
N ILE A 24 12.44 -10.50 -2.70
CA ILE A 24 12.42 -11.31 -1.51
C ILE A 24 11.74 -12.65 -1.79
N LYS A 25 12.41 -13.74 -1.42
CA LYS A 25 11.73 -15.01 -1.17
C LYS A 25 11.44 -15.02 0.32
N GLU A 26 10.18 -14.80 0.69
CA GLU A 26 9.80 -14.75 2.10
C GLU A 26 10.05 -16.11 2.74
N ARG A 27 11.02 -16.20 3.65
CA ARG A 27 11.14 -17.38 4.52
C ARG A 27 10.16 -17.20 5.66
N LYS A 28 9.25 -18.16 5.80
CA LYS A 28 8.31 -18.17 6.91
C LYS A 28 8.96 -18.83 8.12
N VAL A 29 9.19 -18.07 9.19
CA VAL A 29 9.84 -18.59 10.42
C VAL A 29 8.79 -19.00 11.47
N GLN A 30 7.65 -18.30 11.49
CA GLN A 30 6.48 -18.60 12.32
C GLN A 30 5.19 -18.34 11.53
N SER A 31 4.02 -18.70 12.06
CA SER A 31 2.72 -18.60 11.34
C SER A 31 2.44 -17.25 10.69
N ASP A 32 3.01 -16.16 11.21
CA ASP A 32 2.73 -14.78 10.82
C ASP A 32 3.96 -13.90 10.56
N ILE A 33 5.18 -14.46 10.60
CA ILE A 33 6.43 -13.70 10.43
C ILE A 33 7.13 -14.14 9.14
N ASN A 34 7.19 -13.20 8.21
CA ASN A 34 7.97 -13.31 6.99
C ASN A 34 9.29 -12.55 7.17
N ILE A 35 10.39 -13.13 6.70
CA ILE A 35 11.72 -12.51 6.74
C ILE A 35 12.33 -12.44 5.34
N PHE A 36 13.26 -11.51 5.16
CA PHE A 36 14.05 -11.34 3.94
C PHE A 36 15.53 -11.21 4.27
N LYS A 37 16.39 -11.54 3.29
CA LYS A 37 17.84 -11.34 3.40
C LYS A 37 18.16 -9.86 3.20
N VAL A 38 18.74 -9.21 4.21
CA VAL A 38 18.96 -7.75 4.26
C VAL A 38 19.76 -7.27 3.05
N THR A 39 20.85 -7.95 2.71
CA THR A 39 21.75 -7.56 1.60
C THR A 39 21.13 -7.68 0.21
N LYS A 40 19.93 -8.28 0.06
CA LYS A 40 19.19 -8.27 -1.20
C LYS A 40 18.34 -7.02 -1.40
N VAL A 41 18.07 -6.31 -0.31
CA VAL A 41 17.09 -5.23 -0.28
C VAL A 41 17.68 -3.93 0.21
N ILE A 42 18.50 -3.93 1.27
CA ILE A 42 19.04 -2.76 1.98
C ILE A 42 20.54 -2.68 1.70
N ALA A 43 21.08 -1.46 1.53
CA ALA A 43 22.51 -1.29 1.35
C ALA A 43 23.28 -1.66 2.63
N GLU A 44 24.49 -2.20 2.45
CA GLU A 44 25.27 -2.81 3.55
C GLU A 44 25.64 -1.80 4.65
N ASP A 45 25.75 -0.52 4.30
CA ASP A 45 26.18 0.55 5.21
C ASP A 45 25.03 1.40 5.77
N SER A 46 23.78 0.96 5.57
CA SER A 46 22.59 1.70 5.96
C SER A 46 22.22 1.52 7.44
N ILE A 47 21.58 2.56 8.00
CA ILE A 47 20.78 2.44 9.22
C ILE A 47 19.33 2.31 8.77
N PHE A 48 18.57 1.36 9.34
CA PHE A 48 17.19 1.16 8.93
C PHE A 48 16.25 0.88 10.10
N LEU A 49 15.06 1.47 10.03
CA LEU A 49 13.97 1.23 10.96
C LEU A 49 12.90 0.38 10.25
N GLY A 50 12.75 -0.87 10.67
CA GLY A 50 11.78 -1.79 10.12
C GLY A 50 10.49 -1.85 10.93
N PHE A 51 9.35 -1.77 10.24
CA PHE A 51 8.00 -1.93 10.77
C PHE A 51 7.39 -3.21 10.21
N GLY A 52 7.57 -4.30 10.96
CA GLY A 52 6.98 -5.61 10.70
C GLY A 52 5.61 -5.78 11.38
N LYS A 53 5.01 -6.95 11.17
CA LYS A 53 3.75 -7.36 11.81
C LYS A 53 4.02 -8.20 13.07
N PRO A 54 3.78 -7.71 14.31
CA PRO A 54 3.56 -6.31 14.71
C PRO A 54 4.83 -5.58 15.19
N ASN A 55 6.02 -6.15 14.94
CA ASN A 55 7.26 -5.71 15.59
C ASN A 55 7.88 -4.48 14.91
N VAL A 56 8.58 -3.66 15.68
CA VAL A 56 9.50 -2.64 15.17
C VAL A 56 10.91 -3.00 15.59
N PHE A 57 11.88 -2.77 14.69
CA PHE A 57 13.30 -3.03 14.94
C PHE A 57 14.17 -1.98 14.26
N LEU A 58 15.23 -1.57 14.94
CA LEU A 58 16.28 -0.71 14.41
C LEU A 58 17.48 -1.59 14.08
N GLY A 59 17.86 -1.60 12.81
CA GLY A 59 19.02 -2.32 12.30
C GLY A 59 20.12 -1.36 11.82
N TYR A 60 21.36 -1.81 11.95
CA TYR A 60 22.55 -1.09 11.51
C TYR A 60 23.70 -2.08 11.28
N SER A 61 24.65 -1.67 10.45
CA SER A 61 25.86 -2.44 10.17
C SER A 61 26.97 -2.13 11.18
N GLU A 62 27.65 -3.18 11.62
CA GLU A 62 28.74 -3.14 12.58
C GLU A 62 29.72 -4.28 12.28
N ASP A 63 30.97 -3.93 11.97
CA ASP A 63 32.05 -4.89 11.72
C ASP A 63 31.70 -5.92 10.62
N GLY A 64 31.01 -5.46 9.56
CA GLY A 64 30.53 -6.29 8.45
C GLY A 64 29.29 -7.14 8.77
N LEU A 65 28.77 -7.07 10.00
CA LEU A 65 27.58 -7.79 10.44
C LEU A 65 26.38 -6.84 10.55
N ILE A 66 25.21 -7.32 10.16
CA ILE A 66 23.96 -6.60 10.36
C ILE A 66 23.43 -6.91 11.75
N LYS A 67 23.53 -5.95 12.67
CA LYS A 67 22.96 -6.04 14.01
C LYS A 67 21.60 -5.35 14.07
N LYS A 68 20.80 -5.72 15.06
CA LYS A 68 19.57 -5.01 15.41
C LYS A 68 19.39 -4.88 16.91
N PHE A 69 18.71 -3.81 17.31
CA PHE A 69 18.18 -3.68 18.66
C PHE A 69 16.86 -4.46 18.78
N ASP A 70 16.88 -5.58 19.50
CA ASP A 70 15.70 -6.41 19.76
C ASP A 70 15.09 -6.03 21.12
N ALA A 71 13.82 -5.65 21.08
CA ALA A 71 13.02 -5.35 22.26
C ALA A 71 11.67 -6.08 22.15
N LYS A 72 11.14 -6.55 23.28
CA LYS A 72 9.83 -7.20 23.32
C LYS A 72 8.81 -6.29 24.01
N SER A 73 7.62 -6.20 23.42
CA SER A 73 6.49 -5.49 24.05
C SER A 73 6.08 -6.14 25.38
N LEU A 74 5.43 -5.35 26.23
CA LEU A 74 4.89 -5.68 27.55
C LEU A 74 5.96 -6.07 28.58
N LYS A 75 7.16 -5.47 28.50
CA LYS A 75 8.30 -5.74 29.40
C LYS A 75 8.65 -7.23 29.53
N ARG A 76 8.30 -8.06 28.53
CA ARG A 76 8.42 -9.53 28.58
C ARG A 76 9.86 -10.03 28.61
N GLN A 77 10.77 -9.25 28.06
CA GLN A 77 12.17 -9.61 27.96
C GLN A 77 13.01 -8.34 28.04
N LYS A 78 14.22 -8.48 28.57
CA LYS A 78 15.21 -7.42 28.52
C LYS A 78 15.67 -7.16 27.08
N SER A 79 15.87 -5.90 26.74
CA SER A 79 16.37 -5.49 25.42
C SER A 79 17.81 -5.96 25.22
N LYS A 80 18.17 -6.25 23.98
CA LYS A 80 19.53 -6.68 23.62
C LYS A 80 19.86 -6.32 22.17
N VAL A 81 21.15 -6.15 21.89
CA VAL A 81 21.64 -6.09 20.51
C VAL A 81 21.90 -7.52 20.04
N ILE A 82 21.42 -7.87 18.85
CA ILE A 82 21.62 -9.20 18.27
C ILE A 82 22.12 -9.11 16.84
N ASP A 83 23.02 -10.01 16.48
CA ASP A 83 23.32 -10.29 15.07
C ASP A 83 22.08 -10.90 14.41
N THR A 84 21.67 -10.30 13.29
CA THR A 84 20.53 -10.76 12.49
C THR A 84 20.86 -11.95 11.61
N LYS A 85 22.14 -12.33 11.49
CA LYS A 85 22.67 -13.28 10.51
C LYS A 85 22.27 -12.90 9.08
N GLY A 86 22.13 -11.60 8.83
CA GLY A 86 21.68 -11.04 7.56
C GLY A 86 20.19 -11.15 7.26
N TRP A 87 19.32 -11.42 8.25
CA TRP A 87 17.86 -11.55 8.06
C TRP A 87 17.04 -10.54 8.85
N ALA A 88 16.11 -9.86 8.19
CA ALA A 88 15.18 -8.91 8.81
C ALA A 88 13.72 -9.30 8.55
N GLN A 89 12.81 -8.85 9.42
CA GLN A 89 11.38 -9.09 9.22
C GLN A 89 10.85 -8.19 8.10
N SER A 90 10.06 -8.77 7.18
CA SER A 90 9.40 -8.06 6.10
C SER A 90 8.36 -7.06 6.60
N GLY A 91 8.23 -5.93 5.90
CA GLY A 91 7.24 -4.90 6.19
C GLY A 91 7.48 -3.59 5.45
N LEU A 92 7.22 -2.49 6.16
CA LEU A 92 7.63 -1.15 5.79
C LEU A 92 9.01 -0.89 6.40
N ILE A 93 10.00 -0.53 5.61
CA ILE A 93 11.35 -0.20 6.08
C ILE A 93 11.63 1.27 5.76
N ILE A 94 12.17 2.00 6.73
CA ILE A 94 12.73 3.34 6.53
C ILE A 94 14.24 3.17 6.51
N GLU A 95 14.87 3.32 5.35
CA GLU A 95 16.30 3.18 5.17
C GLU A 95 16.96 4.55 5.09
N ILE A 96 17.79 4.89 6.07
CA ILE A 96 18.60 6.11 6.05
C ILE A 96 19.72 5.91 5.03
N LYS A 97 19.76 6.76 4.00
CA LYS A 97 20.78 6.71 2.95
C LYS A 97 22.03 7.44 3.39
N ASN A 98 23.19 6.84 3.08
CA ASN A 98 24.50 7.41 3.35
C ASN A 98 24.64 7.97 4.78
N PRO A 99 24.30 7.19 5.83
CA PRO A 99 24.35 7.67 7.20
C PRO A 99 25.78 8.09 7.56
N SER A 100 25.93 9.25 8.20
CA SER A 100 27.23 9.75 8.61
C SER A 100 27.90 8.83 9.64
N LYS A 101 29.23 8.87 9.75
CA LYS A 101 29.97 8.13 10.79
C LYS A 101 29.42 8.42 12.19
N GLU A 102 29.03 9.67 12.43
CA GLU A 102 28.47 10.09 13.72
C GLU A 102 27.09 9.48 13.99
N MET A 103 26.20 9.44 12.98
CA MET A 103 24.90 8.75 13.11
C MET A 103 25.09 7.27 13.48
N LYS A 104 26.00 6.57 12.79
CA LYS A 104 26.31 5.16 13.07
C LYS A 104 26.82 4.97 14.49
N ARG A 105 27.80 5.80 14.91
CA ARG A 105 28.40 5.77 16.25
C ARG A 105 27.37 6.00 17.35
N ARG A 106 26.52 7.03 17.21
CA ARG A 106 25.49 7.35 18.22
C ARG A 106 24.39 6.31 18.31
N ILE A 107 23.99 5.72 17.18
CA ILE A 107 23.02 4.62 17.18
C ILE A 107 23.57 3.40 17.91
N ARG A 108 24.83 3.01 17.65
CA ARG A 108 25.50 1.92 18.37
C ARG A 108 25.57 2.22 19.88
N ALA A 109 26.14 3.37 20.25
CA ALA A 109 26.27 3.77 21.65
C ALA A 109 24.92 3.85 22.36
N SER A 110 23.89 4.38 21.68
CA SER A 110 22.56 4.44 22.24
C SER A 110 21.94 3.05 22.39
N ALA A 111 22.04 2.18 21.38
CA ALA A 111 21.49 0.82 21.44
C ALA A 111 22.10 0.03 22.60
N GLU A 112 23.43 0.10 22.77
CA GLU A 112 24.15 -0.52 23.88
C GLU A 112 23.70 0.03 25.23
N SER A 113 23.51 1.35 25.36
CA SER A 113 23.05 1.95 26.64
C SER A 113 21.65 1.51 27.07
N PHE A 114 20.84 0.94 26.17
CA PHE A 114 19.52 0.37 26.48
C PHE A 114 19.54 -1.16 26.61
N VAL A 115 20.67 -1.84 26.46
CA VAL A 115 20.77 -3.29 26.74
C VAL A 115 20.41 -3.54 28.21
N GLY A 116 19.64 -4.59 28.48
CA GLY A 116 19.18 -4.91 29.84
C GLY A 116 17.95 -4.12 30.32
N SER A 117 17.49 -3.13 29.55
CA SER A 117 16.26 -2.38 29.85
C SER A 117 14.98 -3.19 29.54
N SER A 118 13.83 -2.76 30.05
CA SER A 118 12.53 -3.29 29.62
C SER A 118 11.55 -2.16 29.31
N HIS A 119 10.75 -2.33 28.25
CA HIS A 119 9.87 -1.28 27.74
C HIS A 119 8.45 -1.78 27.51
N LEU A 120 7.49 -0.85 27.48
CA LEU A 120 6.07 -1.18 27.28
C LEU A 120 5.81 -1.73 25.88
N THR A 121 6.47 -1.20 24.85
CA THR A 121 6.39 -1.72 23.47
C THR A 121 7.77 -1.75 22.83
N CYS A 122 7.97 -2.69 21.89
CA CYS A 122 9.18 -2.72 21.06
C CYS A 122 9.39 -1.40 20.30
N VAL A 123 8.30 -0.74 19.88
CA VAL A 123 8.32 0.56 19.21
C VAL A 123 8.90 1.63 20.12
N ASN A 124 8.43 1.70 21.37
CA ASN A 124 8.91 2.68 22.32
C ASN A 124 10.40 2.51 22.61
N ALA A 125 10.86 1.27 22.73
CA ALA A 125 12.26 0.95 22.95
C ALA A 125 13.13 1.45 21.78
N ASN A 126 12.77 1.10 20.54
CA ASN A 126 13.52 1.53 19.35
C ASN A 126 13.45 3.05 19.15
N ALA A 127 12.31 3.68 19.45
CA ALA A 127 12.16 5.12 19.34
C ALA A 127 13.00 5.88 20.38
N ARG A 128 13.16 5.32 21.59
CA ARG A 128 14.09 5.85 22.61
C ARG A 128 15.54 5.74 22.18
N VAL A 129 15.94 4.65 21.52
CA VAL A 129 17.28 4.50 20.95
C VAL A 129 17.54 5.57 19.88
N LEU A 130 16.60 5.77 18.95
CA LEU A 130 16.70 6.85 17.95
C LEU A 130 16.80 8.24 18.61
N ASN A 131 15.92 8.51 19.58
CA ASN A 131 15.87 9.80 20.27
C ASN A 131 17.18 10.11 21.01
N ARG A 132 17.71 9.15 21.77
CA ARG A 132 19.00 9.30 22.48
C ARG A 132 20.18 9.38 21.52
N ALA A 133 20.11 8.75 20.35
CA ALA A 133 21.11 8.93 19.31
C ALA A 133 21.06 10.33 18.66
N GLY A 134 20.06 11.16 18.95
CA GLY A 134 19.94 12.53 18.44
C GLY A 134 18.96 12.68 17.27
N PHE A 135 18.14 11.65 17.00
CA PHE A 135 17.11 11.72 15.97
C PHE A 135 15.79 12.28 16.51
N THR A 136 15.18 13.16 15.74
CA THR A 136 13.84 13.74 16.00
C THR A 136 13.00 13.70 14.72
N SER A 137 11.74 14.09 14.81
CA SER A 137 10.90 14.28 13.62
C SER A 137 10.10 15.57 13.74
N ASN A 138 10.50 16.58 12.95
CA ASN A 138 10.00 17.96 13.04
C ASN A 138 10.12 18.52 14.46
N GLY A 139 11.33 18.42 15.02
CA GLY A 139 11.67 18.86 16.38
C GLY A 139 11.05 18.05 17.50
N LYS A 140 10.18 17.06 17.21
CA LYS A 140 9.51 16.26 18.23
C LYS A 140 10.34 15.07 18.67
N ASP A 141 10.31 14.84 19.98
CA ASP A 141 10.88 13.66 20.64
C ASP A 141 10.17 12.37 20.17
N LEU A 142 10.95 11.36 19.81
CA LEU A 142 10.45 10.08 19.31
C LEU A 142 10.08 9.09 20.44
N SER A 143 10.58 9.28 21.65
CA SER A 143 10.32 8.41 22.80
C SER A 143 8.86 8.42 23.28
N GLY A 144 8.04 9.38 22.83
CA GLY A 144 6.60 9.42 23.09
C GLY A 144 5.78 8.40 22.31
N TYR A 145 6.36 7.73 21.30
CA TYR A 145 5.62 6.78 20.45
C TYR A 145 5.61 5.36 21.02
N TYR A 146 4.41 4.78 21.12
CA TYR A 146 4.20 3.41 21.60
C TYR A 146 3.66 2.46 20.52
N PHE A 147 3.15 2.98 19.40
CA PHE A 147 2.46 2.22 18.36
C PHE A 147 3.20 2.32 17.02
N PRO A 148 3.40 1.19 16.28
CA PRO A 148 4.24 1.16 15.08
C PRO A 148 3.81 2.17 14.02
N MET A 149 2.52 2.15 13.67
CA MET A 149 1.98 3.00 12.62
C MET A 149 1.87 4.46 13.02
N SER A 150 1.84 4.78 14.32
CA SER A 150 1.91 6.17 14.79
C SER A 150 3.29 6.76 14.55
N LEU A 151 4.35 6.02 14.91
CA LEU A 151 5.74 6.42 14.65
C LEU A 151 6.02 6.50 13.15
N ALA A 152 5.61 5.49 12.37
CA ALA A 152 5.78 5.50 10.92
C ALA A 152 5.08 6.70 10.28
N LYS A 153 3.85 7.01 10.69
CA LYS A 153 3.11 8.18 10.21
C LYS A 153 3.83 9.49 10.51
N GLN A 154 4.41 9.63 11.72
CA GLN A 154 5.19 10.80 12.08
C GLN A 154 6.36 10.99 11.11
N ILE A 155 7.19 9.95 10.93
CA ILE A 155 8.39 10.02 10.10
C ILE A 155 8.04 10.25 8.61
N VAL A 156 7.03 9.54 8.08
CA VAL A 156 6.62 9.68 6.66
C VAL A 156 6.06 11.08 6.36
N ARG A 157 5.34 11.69 7.30
CA ARG A 157 4.74 13.01 7.09
C ARG A 157 5.74 14.15 7.28
N HIS A 158 6.57 14.04 8.30
CA HIS A 158 7.38 15.14 8.81
C HIS A 158 8.89 14.97 8.58
N GLY A 159 9.28 13.86 7.96
CA GLY A 159 10.69 13.50 7.79
C GLY A 159 11.34 13.02 9.09
N LEU A 160 12.61 12.67 8.98
CA LEU A 160 13.49 12.37 10.09
C LEU A 160 14.57 13.43 10.13
N GLN A 161 14.94 13.87 11.32
CA GLN A 161 16.00 14.84 11.55
C GLN A 161 17.06 14.22 12.46
N PHE A 162 18.31 14.62 12.29
CA PHE A 162 19.43 14.30 13.17
C PHE A 162 20.10 15.61 13.53
N GLU A 163 20.16 15.94 14.82
CA GLU A 163 20.67 17.25 15.28
C GLU A 163 20.02 18.43 14.55
N ASN A 164 18.70 18.38 14.41
CA ASN A 164 17.86 19.36 13.68
C ASN A 164 18.12 19.47 12.17
N LYS A 165 18.99 18.63 11.58
CA LYS A 165 19.21 18.57 10.13
C LYS A 165 18.40 17.45 9.52
N SER A 166 17.76 17.70 8.38
CA SER A 166 16.98 16.69 7.65
C SER A 166 17.85 15.51 7.22
N VAL A 167 17.33 14.30 7.44
CA VAL A 167 17.98 13.04 7.06
C VAL A 167 17.37 12.53 5.77
N ASN A 168 18.21 12.17 4.81
CA ASN A 168 17.78 11.54 3.57
C ASN A 168 17.46 10.06 3.83
N PHE A 169 16.25 9.62 3.50
CA PHE A 169 15.86 8.22 3.65
C PHE A 169 14.95 7.76 2.51
N ASP A 170 15.00 6.46 2.23
CA ASP A 170 14.06 5.79 1.35
C ASP A 170 13.00 5.06 2.17
N ILE A 171 11.77 5.07 1.66
CA ILE A 171 10.71 4.18 2.13
C ILE A 171 10.75 2.92 1.29
N VAL A 172 11.17 1.81 1.90
CA VAL A 172 11.33 0.52 1.21
C VAL A 172 10.18 -0.40 1.61
N LYS A 173 9.48 -0.93 0.60
CA LYS A 173 8.38 -1.88 0.78
C LYS A 173 8.88 -3.29 0.49
N THR A 174 8.74 -4.18 1.44
CA THR A 174 9.17 -5.59 1.31
C THR A 174 7.98 -6.54 1.52
N VAL A 175 6.77 -6.13 1.18
CA VAL A 175 5.56 -6.95 1.30
C VAL A 175 4.76 -6.86 0.00
N PRO A 176 4.09 -7.93 -0.44
CA PRO A 176 3.37 -7.93 -1.72
C PRO A 176 2.13 -7.03 -1.70
N ASN A 177 1.51 -6.86 -0.53
CA ASN A 177 0.32 -6.02 -0.37
C ASN A 177 0.68 -4.52 -0.39
N TYR A 178 -0.27 -3.66 -0.76
CA TYR A 178 -0.16 -2.21 -0.54
C TYR A 178 0.21 -1.88 0.92
N LEU A 179 1.05 -0.86 1.12
CA LEU A 179 1.53 -0.48 2.45
C LEU A 179 0.39 -0.06 3.38
N GLU A 180 -0.65 0.60 2.86
CA GLU A 180 -1.84 0.95 3.64
C GLU A 180 -2.54 -0.31 4.20
N SER A 181 -2.75 -1.32 3.35
CA SER A 181 -3.30 -2.62 3.78
C SER A 181 -2.40 -3.35 4.78
N PHE A 182 -1.09 -3.28 4.59
CA PHE A 182 -0.12 -3.84 5.53
C PHE A 182 -0.20 -3.14 6.89
N GLY A 183 -0.20 -1.80 6.92
CA GLY A 183 -0.30 -1.01 8.16
C GLY A 183 -1.55 -1.34 8.98
N LEU A 184 -2.69 -1.58 8.32
CA LEU A 184 -3.91 -2.05 8.99
C LEU A 184 -3.74 -3.44 9.61
N SER A 185 -3.06 -4.34 8.91
CA SER A 185 -2.75 -5.65 9.44
C SER A 185 -1.84 -5.58 10.67
N VAL A 186 -0.94 -4.58 10.72
CA VAL A 186 -0.09 -4.28 11.89
C VAL A 186 -0.94 -3.77 13.05
N ILE A 187 -1.81 -2.78 12.82
CA ILE A 187 -2.73 -2.25 13.85
C ILE A 187 -3.60 -3.38 14.43
N LYS A 188 -4.21 -4.21 13.57
CA LYS A 188 -5.01 -5.36 14.00
C LYS A 188 -4.19 -6.35 14.82
N ALA A 189 -2.97 -6.71 14.36
CA ALA A 189 -2.09 -7.63 15.08
C ALA A 189 -1.67 -7.08 16.45
N GLN A 190 -1.48 -5.76 16.56
CA GLN A 190 -1.17 -5.11 17.82
C GLN A 190 -2.32 -5.19 18.82
N TRP A 191 -3.54 -4.84 18.42
CA TRP A 191 -4.74 -4.98 19.26
C TRP A 191 -4.96 -6.42 19.69
N LEU A 192 -4.82 -7.38 18.77
CA LEU A 192 -4.90 -8.81 19.09
C LEU A 192 -3.81 -9.26 20.07
N THR A 193 -2.61 -8.67 20.01
CA THR A 193 -1.54 -8.98 20.96
C THR A 193 -1.91 -8.51 22.37
N PHE A 194 -2.37 -7.26 22.51
CA PHE A 194 -2.86 -6.76 23.81
C PHE A 194 -4.04 -7.58 24.33
N TYR A 195 -5.02 -7.89 23.48
CA TYR A 195 -6.19 -8.69 23.84
C TYR A 195 -5.84 -10.12 24.27
N ARG A 196 -4.98 -10.82 23.53
CA ARG A 196 -4.52 -12.17 23.90
C ARG A 196 -3.77 -12.14 25.24
N HIS A 197 -3.01 -11.09 25.51
CA HIS A 197 -2.30 -10.94 26.77
C HIS A 197 -3.23 -10.57 27.93
N SER A 198 -4.22 -9.70 27.72
CA SER A 198 -5.22 -9.43 28.75
C SER A 198 -5.98 -10.71 29.09
N ILE A 199 -6.43 -11.49 28.10
CA ILE A 199 -7.05 -12.80 28.35
C ILE A 199 -6.11 -13.72 29.15
N ARG A 200 -4.83 -13.84 28.78
CA ARG A 200 -3.88 -14.69 29.53
C ARG A 200 -3.72 -14.23 30.97
N PHE A 201 -3.60 -12.92 31.21
CA PHE A 201 -3.51 -12.34 32.54
C PHE A 201 -4.79 -12.58 33.37
N TYR A 202 -5.96 -12.39 32.76
CA TYR A 202 -7.24 -12.71 33.39
C TYR A 202 -7.35 -14.20 33.66
N LYS A 203 -7.00 -15.09 32.73
CA LYS A 203 -6.99 -16.56 32.91
C LYS A 203 -6.04 -16.99 34.03
N SER A 204 -4.87 -16.37 34.17
CA SER A 204 -3.98 -16.63 35.32
C SER A 204 -4.55 -16.16 36.65
N LYS A 205 -5.44 -15.15 36.66
CA LYS A 205 -6.18 -14.67 37.84
C LYS A 205 -7.54 -15.36 38.04
N GLN A 206 -8.03 -16.12 37.06
CA GLN A 206 -9.39 -16.70 37.02
C GLN A 206 -9.53 -18.05 37.70
N LYS A 207 -8.49 -18.57 38.37
CA LYS A 207 -8.61 -19.77 39.21
C LYS A 207 -9.62 -19.60 40.37
N THR A 208 -10.31 -18.47 40.49
CA THR A 208 -11.21 -18.13 41.61
C THR A 208 -12.65 -17.73 41.23
N ASN A 209 -13.10 -17.72 39.96
CA ASN A 209 -14.51 -17.35 39.70
C ASN A 209 -15.18 -17.95 38.43
N LYS A 210 -16.24 -18.76 38.64
CA LYS A 210 -16.98 -19.52 37.61
C LYS A 210 -17.83 -18.66 36.65
N PHE A 211 -18.28 -17.47 37.06
CA PHE A 211 -19.19 -16.64 36.26
C PHE A 211 -18.52 -16.01 35.01
N LEU A 212 -17.21 -15.71 35.09
CA LEU A 212 -16.45 -15.16 33.98
C LEU A 212 -16.11 -16.20 32.89
N ASP A 213 -16.24 -17.50 33.19
CA ASP A 213 -15.94 -18.57 32.24
C ASP A 213 -17.05 -18.72 31.18
N ILE A 214 -18.30 -18.44 31.56
CA ILE A 214 -19.48 -18.49 30.67
C ILE A 214 -19.48 -17.33 29.67
N LEU A 215 -19.20 -16.11 30.13
CA LEU A 215 -19.08 -14.91 29.28
C LEU A 215 -17.93 -15.02 28.27
N ASN A 216 -16.85 -15.72 28.63
CA ASN A 216 -15.71 -15.98 27.75
C ASN A 216 -15.99 -17.04 26.68
N LYS A 217 -16.79 -18.08 26.98
CA LYS A 217 -17.21 -19.07 25.97
C LYS A 217 -18.04 -18.45 24.85
N PHE A 218 -18.88 -17.47 25.17
CA PHE A 218 -19.68 -16.75 24.17
C PHE A 218 -18.85 -15.80 23.30
N LYS A 219 -17.89 -15.06 23.88
CA LYS A 219 -16.95 -14.18 23.13
C LYS A 219 -15.95 -14.96 22.26
N HIS A 220 -15.46 -16.11 22.72
CA HIS A 220 -14.55 -16.96 21.92
C HIS A 220 -15.24 -17.50 20.66
N LYS A 221 -16.52 -17.90 20.75
CA LYS A 221 -17.29 -18.40 19.60
C LYS A 221 -17.52 -17.32 18.53
N MET A 222 -17.75 -16.08 18.94
CA MET A 222 -17.96 -14.94 18.03
C MET A 222 -16.65 -14.46 17.38
N THR A 223 -15.54 -14.49 18.13
CA THR A 223 -14.22 -14.09 17.64
C THR A 223 -13.60 -15.15 16.72
N ASP A 224 -13.77 -16.45 17.00
CA ASP A 224 -13.27 -17.53 16.13
C ASP A 224 -14.00 -17.57 14.78
N SER A 225 -15.28 -17.21 14.74
CA SER A 225 -16.06 -17.01 13.51
C SER A 225 -15.50 -15.86 12.65
N PHE A 226 -15.18 -14.71 13.26
CA PHE A 226 -14.56 -13.56 12.59
C PHE A 226 -13.06 -13.75 12.28
N LEU A 227 -12.37 -14.67 12.96
CA LEU A 227 -10.94 -14.98 12.79
C LEU A 227 -10.66 -16.07 11.77
N LYS A 228 -11.68 -16.79 11.26
CA LYS A 228 -11.58 -17.69 10.10
C LYS A 228 -11.38 -16.90 8.79
N ASN A 229 -10.33 -16.10 8.73
CA ASN A 229 -9.77 -15.67 7.46
C ASN A 229 -9.18 -16.91 6.78
N LYS A 230 -9.77 -17.34 5.65
CA LYS A 230 -9.14 -18.30 4.75
C LYS A 230 -7.68 -17.89 4.56
N LYS A 231 -6.75 -18.79 4.87
CA LYS A 231 -5.31 -18.61 4.62
C LYS A 231 -5.12 -18.35 3.12
N GLN A 232 -5.00 -17.10 2.72
CA GLN A 232 -4.50 -16.76 1.40
C GLN A 232 -3.00 -17.03 1.40
N LYS A 233 -2.54 -17.91 0.51
CA LYS A 233 -1.11 -18.03 0.24
C LYS A 233 -0.59 -16.66 -0.20
N PRO A 234 0.55 -16.18 0.33
CA PRO A 234 1.20 -15.00 -0.24
C PRO A 234 1.52 -15.33 -1.69
N LEU A 235 0.91 -14.60 -2.61
CA LEU A 235 1.18 -14.75 -4.03
C LEU A 235 2.38 -13.83 -4.34
N GLU A 236 3.46 -14.40 -4.87
CA GLU A 236 4.65 -13.66 -5.26
C GLU A 236 4.33 -12.78 -6.47
N GLU A 237 4.55 -11.47 -6.35
CA GLU A 237 4.35 -10.54 -7.46
C GLU A 237 5.50 -10.70 -8.46
N LYS A 238 5.20 -11.12 -9.70
CA LYS A 238 6.16 -11.06 -10.80
C LYS A 238 6.31 -9.60 -11.23
N VAL A 239 7.55 -9.13 -11.32
CA VAL A 239 7.86 -7.80 -11.82
C VAL A 239 8.46 -7.93 -13.22
N VAL A 240 7.93 -7.15 -14.15
CA VAL A 240 8.58 -6.84 -15.42
C VAL A 240 9.12 -5.42 -15.30
N LEU A 241 10.43 -5.26 -15.51
CA LEU A 241 11.07 -3.95 -15.52
C LEU A 241 10.81 -3.29 -16.87
N PHE A 242 10.71 -1.96 -16.86
CA PHE A 242 10.71 -1.18 -18.09
C PHE A 242 12.04 -1.37 -18.82
N PRO A 243 12.06 -1.48 -20.18
CA PRO A 243 13.28 -1.69 -20.94
C PRO A 243 14.38 -0.67 -20.61
N GLU A 244 15.62 -1.15 -20.45
CA GLU A 244 16.78 -0.30 -20.19
C GLU A 244 17.24 0.40 -21.48
N GLY A 245 17.71 1.65 -21.38
CA GLY A 245 18.24 2.42 -22.51
C GLY A 245 17.19 3.09 -23.42
N SER A 246 15.89 2.87 -23.20
CA SER A 246 14.84 3.56 -23.97
C SER A 246 14.75 5.04 -23.63
N ASN A 247 14.64 5.90 -24.66
CA ASN A 247 14.24 7.30 -24.48
C ASN A 247 12.75 7.34 -24.11
N TYR A 248 12.47 7.43 -22.81
CA TYR A 248 11.10 7.49 -22.30
C TYR A 248 10.58 8.93 -22.24
N ARG A 249 9.27 9.09 -22.46
CA ARG A 249 8.59 10.37 -22.29
C ARG A 249 8.68 10.82 -20.84
N LYS A 250 9.11 12.06 -20.63
CA LYS A 250 9.19 12.73 -19.33
C LYS A 250 8.07 13.76 -19.20
N ASN A 251 7.86 14.25 -17.99
CA ASN A 251 6.90 15.31 -17.67
C ASN A 251 5.46 14.96 -18.08
N ILE A 252 5.08 13.69 -17.93
CA ILE A 252 3.68 13.30 -18.10
C ILE A 252 2.93 13.82 -16.87
N GLU A 253 1.84 14.56 -17.07
CA GLU A 253 1.05 15.04 -15.95
C GLU A 253 0.17 13.90 -15.42
N VAL A 254 0.66 13.25 -14.38
CA VAL A 254 -0.03 12.15 -13.70
C VAL A 254 -0.44 12.63 -12.32
N SER A 255 -1.71 12.48 -11.99
CA SER A 255 -2.21 12.76 -10.64
C SER A 255 -2.76 11.51 -9.98
N ILE A 256 -2.60 11.44 -8.66
CA ILE A 256 -3.12 10.38 -7.81
C ILE A 256 -4.06 10.98 -6.80
N THR A 257 -5.25 10.41 -6.69
CA THR A 257 -6.23 10.87 -5.71
C THR A 257 -5.88 10.40 -4.30
N THR A 258 -5.88 11.32 -3.33
CA THR A 258 -5.72 11.03 -1.91
C THR A 258 -7.05 11.13 -1.16
N PRO A 259 -7.26 10.29 -0.14
CA PRO A 259 -8.52 10.23 0.58
C PRO A 259 -8.56 11.28 1.71
N SER A 260 -9.76 11.77 2.01
CA SER A 260 -10.05 12.47 3.27
C SER A 260 -9.82 11.57 4.50
N LYS A 261 -9.90 12.14 5.72
CA LYS A 261 -9.85 11.35 6.98
C LYS A 261 -10.94 10.27 7.03
N ILE A 262 -12.17 10.59 6.59
CA ILE A 262 -13.28 9.63 6.49
C ILE A 262 -12.97 8.60 5.40
N GLY A 263 -12.46 9.05 4.25
CA GLY A 263 -12.02 8.19 3.16
C GLY A 263 -10.92 7.21 3.55
N LEU A 264 -9.98 7.62 4.42
CA LEU A 264 -8.97 6.73 4.98
C LEU A 264 -9.66 5.59 5.75
N GLY A 265 -10.68 5.92 6.56
CA GLY A 265 -11.55 4.96 7.23
C GLY A 265 -12.23 3.98 6.28
N LEU A 266 -12.82 4.49 5.20
CA LEU A 266 -13.42 3.66 4.15
C LEU A 266 -12.37 2.76 3.48
N ARG A 267 -11.20 3.29 3.10
CA ARG A 267 -10.08 2.49 2.56
C ARG A 267 -9.57 1.44 3.57
N MET A 268 -9.78 1.62 4.88
CA MET A 268 -9.47 0.58 5.85
C MET A 268 -10.35 -0.67 5.70
N ILE A 269 -11.61 -0.47 5.32
CA ILE A 269 -12.60 -1.55 5.17
C ILE A 269 -12.53 -2.10 3.75
N CYS A 270 -12.50 -1.22 2.76
CA CYS A 270 -12.62 -1.55 1.35
C CYS A 270 -11.27 -1.82 0.67
N GLY A 271 -10.15 -1.48 1.31
CA GLY A 271 -8.82 -1.53 0.69
C GLY A 271 -8.44 -0.25 -0.06
N PRO A 272 -7.16 -0.10 -0.41
CA PRO A 272 -6.65 1.08 -1.09
C PRO A 272 -7.16 1.14 -2.53
N HIS A 273 -7.80 2.27 -2.85
CA HIS A 273 -8.32 2.59 -4.18
C HIS A 273 -7.74 3.93 -4.59
N ALA A 274 -6.56 3.89 -5.23
CA ALA A 274 -5.96 5.06 -5.83
C ALA A 274 -6.54 5.19 -7.24
N PHE A 275 -7.15 6.35 -7.54
CA PHE A 275 -7.48 6.73 -8.90
C PHE A 275 -6.24 7.39 -9.48
N TYR A 276 -5.77 6.83 -10.58
CA TYR A 276 -4.71 7.40 -11.40
C TYR A 276 -5.37 8.18 -12.52
N GLU A 277 -4.91 9.39 -12.73
CA GLU A 277 -5.38 10.26 -13.79
C GLU A 277 -4.18 10.75 -14.59
N MET A 278 -4.30 10.68 -15.91
CA MET A 278 -3.31 11.20 -16.84
C MET A 278 -4.01 12.19 -17.78
N LYS A 279 -3.49 13.41 -17.89
CA LYS A 279 -4.05 14.41 -18.80
C LYS A 279 -3.59 14.18 -20.24
N HIS A 280 -4.43 14.57 -21.19
CA HIS A 280 -4.12 14.60 -22.63
C HIS A 280 -4.80 15.80 -23.31
N SER A 281 -4.50 16.01 -24.60
CA SER A 281 -5.13 17.08 -25.38
C SER A 281 -6.61 16.78 -25.63
N ASN A 282 -7.46 17.81 -25.49
CA ASN A 282 -8.89 17.70 -25.79
C ASN A 282 -9.15 17.51 -27.28
N GLU A 283 -8.41 18.24 -28.13
CA GLU A 283 -8.57 18.25 -29.59
C GLU A 283 -8.36 16.86 -30.20
N GLU A 284 -7.37 16.12 -29.69
CA GLU A 284 -7.07 14.77 -30.15
C GLU A 284 -8.19 13.79 -29.83
N ILE A 285 -8.80 13.91 -28.65
CA ILE A 285 -9.92 13.06 -28.24
C ILE A 285 -11.18 13.41 -29.00
N GLU A 286 -11.48 14.69 -29.21
CA GLU A 286 -12.65 15.08 -29.99
C GLU A 286 -12.56 14.56 -31.42
N ARG A 287 -11.35 14.50 -32.00
CA ARG A 287 -11.13 13.91 -33.32
C ARG A 287 -11.25 12.38 -33.33
N MET A 288 -10.67 11.69 -32.35
CA MET A 288 -10.55 10.22 -32.35
C MET A 288 -11.72 9.50 -31.68
N LEU A 289 -12.32 10.09 -30.66
CA LEU A 289 -13.46 9.59 -29.89
C LEU A 289 -14.56 10.68 -29.75
N PRO A 290 -15.15 11.17 -30.86
CA PRO A 290 -16.08 12.30 -30.86
C PRO A 290 -17.37 12.04 -30.07
N ASN A 291 -17.76 10.77 -29.94
CA ASN A 291 -19.04 10.38 -29.36
C ASN A 291 -18.92 10.12 -27.86
N LYS A 292 -19.91 10.61 -27.10
CA LYS A 292 -20.06 10.31 -25.67
C LYS A 292 -20.76 8.97 -25.49
N LEU A 293 -20.25 8.13 -24.60
CA LEU A 293 -20.88 6.87 -24.25
C LEU A 293 -22.14 7.12 -23.42
N LYS A 294 -23.21 6.43 -23.80
CA LYS A 294 -24.41 6.35 -22.98
C LYS A 294 -24.22 5.31 -21.89
N GLU A 295 -24.78 5.58 -20.72
CA GLU A 295 -24.95 4.57 -19.67
C GLU A 295 -25.92 3.49 -20.16
N TYR A 296 -25.70 2.24 -19.78
CA TYR A 296 -26.66 1.19 -20.09
C TYR A 296 -28.04 1.50 -19.48
N GLU A 297 -29.09 1.28 -20.26
CA GLU A 297 -30.45 1.34 -19.74
C GLU A 297 -30.62 0.36 -18.58
N LYS A 298 -31.25 0.85 -17.51
CA LYS A 298 -31.43 0.09 -16.27
C LYS A 298 -32.45 -1.03 -16.50
N LYS A 299 -31.99 -2.23 -16.89
CA LYS A 299 -32.87 -3.41 -16.98
C LYS A 299 -33.63 -3.62 -15.66
N LYS A 300 -34.96 -3.76 -15.73
CA LYS A 300 -35.81 -4.23 -14.62
C LYS A 300 -35.22 -5.54 -14.11
N SER A 301 -34.95 -5.60 -12.80
CA SER A 301 -34.30 -6.74 -12.16
C SER A 301 -34.82 -6.84 -10.73
N GLY A 302 -34.77 -8.05 -10.14
CA GLY A 302 -35.37 -8.36 -8.85
C GLY A 302 -34.92 -7.44 -7.70
N LEU A 303 -35.66 -7.49 -6.58
CA LEU A 303 -35.60 -6.57 -5.43
C LEU A 303 -34.16 -6.25 -4.96
N PHE A 304 -33.29 -7.25 -4.86
CA PHE A 304 -31.90 -7.09 -4.43
C PHE A 304 -31.05 -6.29 -5.43
N THR A 305 -31.26 -6.52 -6.73
CA THR A 305 -30.56 -5.78 -7.80
C THR A 305 -31.07 -4.35 -7.90
N TYR A 306 -32.38 -4.15 -7.67
CA TYR A 306 -33.00 -2.83 -7.57
C TYR A 306 -32.42 -2.02 -6.39
N LEU A 307 -32.36 -2.60 -5.18
CA LEU A 307 -31.80 -1.94 -4.00
C LEU A 307 -30.32 -1.58 -4.20
N LYS A 308 -29.54 -2.52 -4.74
CA LYS A 308 -28.12 -2.31 -5.05
C LYS A 308 -27.91 -1.17 -6.04
N LYS A 309 -28.71 -1.12 -7.12
CA LYS A 309 -28.63 -0.09 -8.16
C LYS A 309 -29.09 1.28 -7.67
N ASN A 310 -30.18 1.35 -6.91
CA ASN A 310 -30.82 2.63 -6.56
C ASN A 310 -30.37 3.21 -5.23
N VAL A 311 -29.77 2.42 -4.34
CA VAL A 311 -29.20 2.92 -3.07
C VAL A 311 -27.69 3.07 -3.19
N LEU A 312 -26.96 1.97 -3.46
CA LEU A 312 -25.49 1.96 -3.43
C LEU A 312 -24.83 2.66 -4.63
N PHE A 313 -25.52 2.76 -5.77
CA PHE A 313 -25.04 3.52 -6.94
C PHE A 313 -25.89 4.75 -7.24
N SER A 314 -26.68 5.23 -6.29
CA SER A 314 -27.33 6.52 -6.46
C SER A 314 -26.28 7.63 -6.68
N LYS A 315 -26.61 8.66 -7.46
CA LYS A 315 -25.72 9.82 -7.66
C LYS A 315 -25.24 10.41 -6.32
N PRO A 316 -26.08 10.57 -5.27
CA PRO A 316 -25.62 11.05 -3.96
C PRO A 316 -24.58 10.14 -3.30
N VAL A 317 -24.78 8.82 -3.33
CA VAL A 317 -23.84 7.87 -2.71
C VAL A 317 -22.51 7.85 -3.48
N VAL A 318 -22.56 7.84 -4.82
CA VAL A 318 -21.35 7.93 -5.65
C VAL A 318 -20.60 9.23 -5.40
N ASN A 319 -21.30 10.36 -5.32
CA ASN A 319 -20.71 11.66 -5.01
C ASN A 319 -20.09 11.68 -3.62
N PHE A 320 -20.76 11.11 -2.61
CA PHE A 320 -20.24 10.96 -1.26
C PHE A 320 -18.95 10.12 -1.25
N ILE A 321 -18.98 8.95 -1.89
CA ILE A 321 -17.83 8.06 -1.98
C ILE A 321 -16.66 8.76 -2.67
N ARG A 322 -16.87 9.44 -3.81
CA ARG A 322 -15.84 10.20 -4.52
C ARG A 322 -15.29 11.34 -3.67
N LYS A 323 -16.17 12.16 -3.07
CA LYS A 323 -15.78 13.27 -2.20
C LYS A 323 -14.86 12.83 -1.06
N HIS A 324 -15.01 11.60 -0.56
CA HIS A 324 -14.19 11.09 0.53
C HIS A 324 -13.00 10.23 0.11
N LEU A 325 -13.13 9.39 -0.91
CA LEU A 325 -12.06 8.48 -1.37
C LEU A 325 -11.09 9.14 -2.35
N ALA A 326 -11.55 10.16 -3.08
CA ALA A 326 -10.80 10.90 -4.09
C ALA A 326 -10.93 12.40 -3.85
N THR A 327 -10.63 12.83 -2.61
CA THR A 327 -10.87 14.20 -2.15
C THR A 327 -9.93 15.21 -2.80
N THR A 328 -8.65 14.87 -2.88
CA THR A 328 -7.58 15.73 -3.38
C THR A 328 -6.82 15.00 -4.47
N LYS A 329 -6.39 15.73 -5.51
CA LYS A 329 -5.50 15.22 -6.55
C LYS A 329 -4.10 15.72 -6.23
N GLU A 330 -3.15 14.81 -6.06
CA GLU A 330 -1.74 15.14 -5.89
C GLU A 330 -1.02 14.80 -7.19
N VAL A 331 -0.38 15.80 -7.82
CA VAL A 331 0.40 15.62 -9.06
C VAL A 331 1.74 14.96 -8.71
N ILE A 332 2.12 13.96 -9.49
CA ILE A 332 3.46 13.38 -9.44
C ILE A 332 4.39 14.29 -10.23
N SER A 333 5.27 15.01 -9.53
CA SER A 333 6.32 15.81 -10.18
C SER A 333 7.26 14.94 -11.00
N ASP A 334 7.69 15.45 -12.16
CA ASP A 334 8.68 14.80 -13.04
C ASP A 334 8.33 13.37 -13.47
N SER A 335 7.02 13.05 -13.49
CA SER A 335 6.58 11.70 -13.79
C SER A 335 6.94 11.30 -15.24
N SER A 336 7.32 10.05 -15.39
CA SER A 336 7.72 9.48 -16.67
C SER A 336 6.86 8.28 -17.07
N GLU A 337 6.93 7.91 -18.35
CA GLU A 337 6.31 6.67 -18.83
C GLU A 337 6.73 5.44 -18.01
N LYS A 338 8.00 5.40 -17.60
CA LYS A 338 8.54 4.34 -16.74
C LYS A 338 7.81 4.27 -15.40
N ASP A 339 7.46 5.40 -14.80
CA ASP A 339 6.73 5.43 -13.53
C ASP A 339 5.31 4.89 -13.70
N LEU A 340 4.62 5.30 -14.76
CA LEU A 340 3.30 4.80 -15.13
C LEU A 340 3.31 3.28 -15.37
N PHE A 341 4.29 2.78 -16.14
CA PHE A 341 4.47 1.36 -16.38
C PHE A 341 4.71 0.58 -15.08
N ASN A 342 5.48 1.14 -14.14
CA ASN A 342 5.80 0.53 -12.86
C ASN A 342 4.63 0.56 -11.86
N MET A 343 3.73 1.53 -12.00
CA MET A 343 2.50 1.64 -11.21
C MET A 343 1.47 0.56 -11.58
N ILE A 344 1.43 0.16 -12.85
CA ILE A 344 0.60 -0.94 -13.33
C ILE A 344 1.28 -2.26 -12.94
N ARG A 345 0.64 -3.03 -12.07
CA ARG A 345 1.18 -4.33 -11.63
C ARG A 345 0.98 -5.39 -12.70
N THR A 346 1.95 -6.30 -12.79
CA THR A 346 1.97 -7.40 -13.76
C THR A 346 0.93 -8.47 -13.39
N ASP A 347 0.09 -8.83 -14.34
CA ASP A 347 -0.76 -10.02 -14.30
C ASP A 347 0.07 -11.27 -14.45
N THR A 348 -0.30 -12.29 -13.70
CA THR A 348 0.25 -13.64 -13.80
C THR A 348 -0.91 -14.64 -13.87
N GLU A 349 -0.58 -15.92 -14.03
CA GLU A 349 -1.56 -17.00 -13.91
C GLU A 349 -2.21 -17.01 -12.52
N ASN A 350 -1.42 -16.69 -11.49
CA ASN A 350 -1.84 -16.78 -10.09
C ASN A 350 -2.38 -15.46 -9.52
N ILE A 351 -2.00 -14.31 -10.09
CA ILE A 351 -2.42 -12.96 -9.63
C ILE A 351 -2.98 -12.19 -10.81
N LYS A 352 -4.27 -11.82 -10.73
CA LYS A 352 -4.89 -10.88 -11.67
C LYS A 352 -4.82 -9.47 -11.10
N ASN A 353 -4.14 -8.57 -11.80
CA ASN A 353 -4.01 -7.14 -11.54
C ASN A 353 -4.72 -6.36 -12.67
N LYS A 354 -6.03 -6.56 -12.78
CA LYS A 354 -6.85 -5.76 -13.69
C LYS A 354 -7.17 -4.40 -13.10
N TYR A 355 -7.35 -3.44 -14.00
CA TYR A 355 -7.75 -2.08 -13.71
C TYR A 355 -8.97 -1.73 -14.58
N ASN A 356 -9.86 -0.86 -14.09
CA ASN A 356 -10.80 -0.20 -14.99
C ASN A 356 -10.13 1.00 -15.65
N LEU A 357 -10.47 1.20 -16.91
CA LEU A 357 -10.05 2.31 -17.75
C LEU A 357 -11.29 3.14 -18.10
N VAL A 358 -11.19 4.45 -17.97
CA VAL A 358 -12.16 5.43 -18.48
C VAL A 358 -11.38 6.53 -19.19
N ILE A 359 -11.75 6.87 -20.42
CA ILE A 359 -11.20 8.01 -21.16
C ILE A 359 -12.29 9.07 -21.26
N THR A 360 -11.97 10.30 -20.88
CA THR A 360 -12.82 11.49 -21.07
C THR A 360 -12.17 12.42 -22.09
N SER A 361 -12.73 13.61 -22.33
CA SER A 361 -12.14 14.59 -23.25
C SER A 361 -10.83 15.19 -22.70
N GLU A 362 -10.68 15.25 -21.37
CA GLU A 362 -9.50 15.84 -20.71
C GLU A 362 -8.50 14.84 -20.12
N SER A 363 -8.96 13.64 -19.74
CA SER A 363 -8.15 12.72 -18.92
C SER A 363 -8.41 11.23 -19.19
N ILE A 364 -7.36 10.43 -19.04
CA ILE A 364 -7.41 8.97 -18.89
C ILE A 364 -7.39 8.64 -17.40
N TYR A 365 -8.39 7.90 -16.95
CA TYR A 365 -8.52 7.42 -15.58
C TYR A 365 -8.31 5.91 -15.49
N VAL A 366 -7.49 5.49 -14.53
CA VAL A 366 -7.22 4.08 -14.24
C VAL A 366 -7.41 3.82 -12.74
N ILE A 367 -8.16 2.77 -12.38
CA ILE A 367 -8.28 2.30 -10.98
C ILE A 367 -8.08 0.80 -10.91
N LYS A 368 -7.37 0.31 -9.90
CA LYS A 368 -7.23 -1.13 -9.70
C LYS A 368 -8.55 -1.77 -9.29
N ILE A 369 -8.86 -2.92 -9.87
CA ILE A 369 -9.99 -3.76 -9.46
C ILE A 369 -9.51 -4.60 -8.25
N GLY A 370 -10.01 -4.27 -7.06
CA GLY A 370 -9.78 -5.06 -5.84
C GLY A 370 -10.73 -6.26 -5.77
N ILE A 371 -10.25 -7.45 -5.39
CA ILE A 371 -11.11 -8.62 -5.10
C ILE A 371 -10.75 -9.17 -3.71
N LYS A 372 -10.78 -8.33 -2.69
CA LYS A 372 -10.60 -8.71 -1.28
C LYS A 372 -11.94 -8.89 -0.59
N TYR A 373 -12.89 -7.98 -0.80
CA TYR A 373 -14.26 -8.07 -0.30
C TYR A 373 -15.27 -7.93 -1.44
N LYS A 374 -15.81 -9.07 -1.92
CA LYS A 374 -16.59 -9.18 -3.16
C LYS A 374 -17.69 -8.13 -3.36
N ILE A 375 -18.35 -7.68 -2.30
CA ILE A 375 -19.46 -6.72 -2.42
C ILE A 375 -18.94 -5.28 -2.48
N ILE A 376 -18.02 -4.92 -1.58
CA ILE A 376 -17.56 -3.55 -1.40
C ILE A 376 -16.55 -3.16 -2.48
N ASP A 377 -15.58 -4.02 -2.77
CA ASP A 377 -14.58 -3.74 -3.80
C ASP A 377 -15.24 -3.69 -5.17
N TRP A 378 -16.25 -4.52 -5.41
CA TRP A 378 -17.05 -4.46 -6.63
C TRP A 378 -17.81 -3.14 -6.78
N ILE A 379 -18.26 -2.51 -5.68
CA ILE A 379 -18.86 -1.16 -5.73
C ILE A 379 -17.78 -0.16 -6.10
N LEU A 380 -16.63 -0.22 -5.41
CA LEU A 380 -15.51 0.71 -5.57
C LEU A 380 -14.77 0.60 -6.92
N SER A 381 -14.90 -0.54 -7.59
CA SER A 381 -14.29 -0.82 -8.88
C SER A 381 -15.29 -0.68 -10.05
N LYS A 382 -16.28 0.20 -9.97
CA LYS A 382 -17.15 0.52 -11.12
C LYS A 382 -16.65 1.72 -11.88
N HIS A 383 -16.73 1.68 -13.22
CA HIS A 383 -16.43 2.82 -14.10
C HIS A 383 -17.13 4.10 -13.66
N VAL A 384 -18.36 3.97 -13.14
CA VAL A 384 -19.16 5.09 -12.60
C VAL A 384 -18.48 5.85 -11.46
N LEU A 385 -17.62 5.19 -10.67
CA LEU A 385 -16.87 5.85 -9.62
C LEU A 385 -15.63 6.58 -10.15
N LEU A 386 -15.04 6.13 -11.26
CA LEU A 386 -13.95 6.84 -11.94
C LEU A 386 -14.49 8.05 -12.71
N SER A 387 -15.59 7.88 -13.43
CA SER A 387 -16.22 8.98 -14.17
C SER A 387 -17.00 9.93 -13.25
N GLY A 388 -17.55 9.43 -12.14
CA GLY A 388 -18.38 10.22 -11.24
C GLY A 388 -19.71 10.61 -11.87
N TYR A 389 -20.24 9.75 -12.75
CA TYR A 389 -21.35 10.09 -13.64
C TYR A 389 -21.03 11.27 -14.58
N SER A 390 -19.74 11.48 -14.92
CA SER A 390 -19.40 12.41 -16.00
C SER A 390 -20.18 12.02 -17.26
N GLN A 391 -20.83 13.02 -17.86
CA GLN A 391 -21.49 12.87 -19.15
C GLN A 391 -20.49 12.82 -20.30
N ASP A 392 -19.20 13.02 -20.01
CA ASP A 392 -18.12 13.13 -20.98
C ASP A 392 -17.25 11.86 -21.02
N VAL A 393 -17.86 10.69 -20.82
CA VAL A 393 -17.13 9.43 -21.00
C VAL A 393 -17.04 9.10 -22.48
N ARG A 394 -15.83 8.97 -23.02
CA ARG A 394 -15.54 8.69 -24.44
C ARG A 394 -15.20 7.22 -24.68
N PHE A 395 -14.55 6.58 -23.70
CA PHE A 395 -14.28 5.14 -23.70
C PHE A 395 -14.33 4.59 -22.27
N ALA A 396 -14.74 3.33 -22.11
CA ALA A 396 -14.70 2.63 -20.83
C ALA A 396 -14.42 1.14 -21.02
N GLY A 397 -13.57 0.57 -20.17
CA GLY A 397 -13.15 -0.82 -20.32
C GLY A 397 -12.27 -1.33 -19.19
N GLU A 398 -11.65 -2.48 -19.37
CA GLU A 398 -10.61 -3.01 -18.49
C GLU A 398 -9.22 -2.84 -19.11
N PHE A 399 -8.20 -2.79 -18.26
CA PHE A 399 -6.81 -2.56 -18.63
C PHE A 399 -5.90 -3.35 -17.69
N TRP A 400 -4.84 -4.00 -18.19
CA TRP A 400 -3.89 -4.77 -17.37
C TRP A 400 -2.55 -4.94 -18.08
N LYS A 401 -1.47 -5.19 -17.33
CA LYS A 401 -0.14 -5.51 -17.88
C LYS A 401 0.07 -7.01 -17.77
N ASP A 402 0.44 -7.72 -18.83
CA ASP A 402 0.66 -9.17 -18.77
C ASP A 402 2.05 -9.55 -18.20
N LYS A 403 2.34 -10.86 -18.17
CA LYS A 403 3.57 -11.44 -17.63
C LYS A 403 4.86 -11.05 -18.38
N ASP A 404 4.72 -10.53 -19.59
CA ASP A 404 5.81 -10.14 -20.50
C ASP A 404 5.93 -8.61 -20.59
N GLY A 405 5.07 -7.87 -19.87
CA GLY A 405 5.07 -6.42 -19.82
C GLY A 405 4.23 -5.77 -20.91
N ILE A 406 3.49 -6.54 -21.71
CA ILE A 406 2.57 -6.00 -22.72
C ILE A 406 1.32 -5.49 -21.99
N ILE A 407 0.93 -4.26 -22.31
CA ILE A 407 -0.30 -3.68 -21.80
C ILE A 407 -1.46 -4.13 -22.69
N PHE A 408 -2.48 -4.70 -22.07
CA PHE A 408 -3.73 -5.06 -22.73
C PHE A 408 -4.87 -4.19 -22.23
N PHE A 409 -5.82 -3.91 -23.12
CA PHE A 409 -7.09 -3.30 -22.74
C PHE A 409 -8.24 -3.88 -23.56
N ASN A 410 -9.47 -3.65 -23.10
CA ASN A 410 -10.68 -4.06 -23.80
C ASN A 410 -11.80 -3.03 -23.65
N ASN A 411 -12.95 -3.29 -24.26
CA ASN A 411 -14.20 -2.53 -24.12
C ASN A 411 -15.17 -3.15 -23.10
N ASN A 412 -14.68 -3.95 -22.14
CA ASN A 412 -15.55 -4.57 -21.14
C ASN A 412 -15.95 -3.54 -20.07
N SER A 413 -17.13 -2.96 -20.21
CA SER A 413 -17.73 -2.09 -19.19
C SER A 413 -19.07 -2.63 -18.73
N GLY A 414 -19.27 -2.67 -17.41
CA GLY A 414 -20.58 -2.98 -16.81
C GLY A 414 -21.42 -1.74 -16.51
N THR A 415 -21.04 -0.57 -17.02
CA THR A 415 -21.68 0.72 -16.74
C THR A 415 -22.02 1.48 -18.03
N TYR A 416 -21.06 1.56 -18.95
CA TYR A 416 -21.21 2.25 -20.23
C TYR A 416 -21.28 1.24 -21.36
N ALA A 417 -21.87 1.63 -22.48
CA ALA A 417 -21.94 0.82 -23.71
C ALA A 417 -20.87 1.25 -24.72
N PRO A 418 -19.60 0.83 -24.58
CA PRO A 418 -18.54 1.18 -25.52
C PRO A 418 -18.74 0.47 -26.87
N ASN A 419 -18.60 1.22 -27.97
CA ASN A 419 -18.62 0.66 -29.31
C ASN A 419 -17.31 -0.09 -29.61
N LYS A 420 -17.37 -1.27 -30.25
CA LYS A 420 -16.17 -1.99 -30.71
C LYS A 420 -15.36 -1.17 -31.71
N ASP A 421 -16.02 -0.33 -32.52
CA ASP A 421 -15.37 0.51 -33.51
C ASP A 421 -14.46 1.59 -32.87
N THR A 422 -14.63 1.87 -31.58
CA THR A 422 -13.77 2.83 -30.87
C THR A 422 -12.47 2.23 -30.34
N ILE A 423 -12.31 0.90 -30.39
CA ILE A 423 -11.13 0.20 -29.87
C ILE A 423 -9.83 0.65 -30.57
N PRO A 424 -9.74 0.75 -31.92
CA PRO A 424 -8.50 1.19 -32.58
C PRO A 424 -8.10 2.62 -32.17
N TYR A 425 -9.08 3.51 -32.01
CA TYR A 425 -8.84 4.88 -31.58
C TYR A 425 -8.39 4.96 -30.11
N ALA A 426 -9.04 4.21 -29.23
CA ALA A 426 -8.62 4.08 -27.83
C ALA A 426 -7.21 3.48 -27.72
N GLN A 427 -6.86 2.53 -28.59
CA GLN A 427 -5.51 1.96 -28.65
C GLN A 427 -4.48 3.04 -28.99
N ALA A 428 -4.72 3.82 -30.03
CA ALA A 428 -3.79 4.88 -30.45
C ALA A 428 -3.62 5.97 -29.37
N ILE A 429 -4.69 6.34 -28.66
CA ILE A 429 -4.60 7.25 -27.49
C ILE A 429 -3.71 6.65 -26.39
N LEU A 430 -3.89 5.37 -26.08
CA LEU A 430 -3.05 4.71 -25.09
C LEU A 430 -1.60 4.58 -25.58
N GLU A 431 -1.35 4.33 -26.86
CA GLU A 431 -0.01 4.25 -27.42
C GLU A 431 0.71 5.60 -27.33
N GLN A 432 0.00 6.72 -27.48
CA GLN A 432 0.56 8.06 -27.22
C GLN A 432 0.87 8.30 -25.73
N ALA A 433 0.07 7.71 -24.83
CA ALA A 433 0.32 7.75 -23.39
C ALA A 433 1.51 6.86 -22.97
N PHE A 434 1.76 5.76 -23.67
CA PHE A 434 2.86 4.83 -23.43
C PHE A 434 3.65 4.52 -24.72
N PRO A 435 4.39 5.49 -25.27
CA PRO A 435 5.01 5.39 -26.60
C PRO A 435 6.05 4.28 -26.73
N ASN A 436 6.68 3.85 -25.64
CA ASN A 436 7.69 2.80 -25.63
C ASN A 436 7.15 1.48 -25.04
N THR A 437 5.85 1.40 -24.78
CA THR A 437 5.22 0.19 -24.26
C THR A 437 4.32 -0.42 -25.32
N LYS A 438 4.46 -1.73 -25.55
CA LYS A 438 3.55 -2.44 -26.45
C LYS A 438 2.14 -2.48 -25.87
N ILE A 439 1.18 -1.96 -26.62
CA ILE A 439 -0.25 -2.00 -26.27
C ILE A 439 -0.99 -2.90 -27.24
N LYS A 440 -1.91 -3.71 -26.71
CA LYS A 440 -2.77 -4.58 -27.50
C LYS A 440 -4.22 -4.52 -27.01
N SER A 441 -5.15 -4.42 -27.94
CA SER A 441 -6.57 -4.56 -27.63
C SER A 441 -7.01 -6.03 -27.59
N LYS A 442 -8.03 -6.32 -26.78
CA LYS A 442 -8.85 -7.54 -26.87
C LYS A 442 -10.30 -7.10 -27.00
N SER A 443 -10.94 -7.36 -28.13
CA SER A 443 -12.37 -7.14 -28.26
C SER A 443 -13.13 -8.19 -27.44
N PHE A 444 -14.17 -7.76 -26.74
CA PHE A 444 -15.19 -8.66 -26.19
C PHE A 444 -16.49 -8.40 -26.93
N ASP A 445 -17.21 -9.48 -27.21
CA ASP A 445 -18.39 -9.43 -28.06
C ASP A 445 -19.62 -8.76 -27.44
#